data_AF-A0A0X1U810-F1
#
_entry.id   AF-A0A0X1U810-F1
#
_cell.length_a   1.000
_cell.length_b   1.000
_cell.length_c   1.000
_cell.angle_alpha   90.00
_cell.angle_beta   90.00
_cell.angle_gamma   90.00
#
_symmetry.space_group_name_H-M   'P 1'
#
loop_
_entity.id
_entity.type
_entity.pdbx_description
1 polymer ?
#
loop_
_entity_poly.entity_id
_entity_poly.type
_entity_poly.pdbx_seq_one_letter_code
_entity_poly.pdbx_strand_id
1 'polypeptide(L)'
;MGLTNSSIGLNAVDFGLEIIKQSPTDKIIALAGNPNVGKSTVFNGLTGMKQHTGNWPGKTVTNAQGYCSTKNQSYVLVDIPGTYSLMAHSAEEEVARNFICFGNPDAVIVVCDATCLERNLNLVLQTMEISKNVIVCINLMDEARRKNIKIDVDKLSKHLGVPVIGAIARKRKSLSALMDIVDKVTNGTIHCSPLSIQYAEEIEDAISAIEPILSRKYGNLLNSRWLSLKILEQDEQLLKEINAYLGVSLFSDSELSAALENAKNILENSNLDPDKLKDKIVTSLVTFAEKISKDTVLYENQNYNSSDRNIDRILTSKTTGYPIMLALLALVFWLTITGSNYPSQLLSSCLFKVQDYLTAFFQFVNAPDWLHGILVLGVYRVLAWVVSVMLPPMAIFFPLFTLLEDAGYLPRVAYNLDKTFKRCNACGKQALTMCMVYIFLYYKNPHKGVLVYLKNRYYVIIWC
;
A
#
# COMPACT_ATOMS: atom_id res chain seq x y z
N MET A 1 -10.82 -38.73 21.55
CA MET A 1 -9.97 -38.77 20.34
C MET A 1 -9.64 -37.34 19.98
N GLY A 2 -8.58 -36.71 20.45
CA GLY A 2 -7.27 -37.20 20.86
C GLY A 2 -6.36 -36.09 20.36
N LEU A 3 -6.28 -35.00 21.14
CA LEU A 3 -5.34 -33.91 20.90
C LEU A 3 -3.95 -34.50 21.07
N THR A 4 -3.38 -34.99 19.97
CA THR A 4 -2.05 -35.56 19.96
C THR A 4 -1.03 -34.43 20.04
N ASN A 5 -0.10 -34.59 20.96
CA ASN A 5 1.06 -33.72 21.22
C ASN A 5 1.98 -33.53 19.98
N SER A 6 1.70 -34.23 18.88
CA SER A 6 2.34 -34.09 17.57
C SER A 6 1.81 -32.93 16.72
N SER A 7 0.71 -32.28 17.14
CA SER A 7 0.10 -31.13 16.44
C SER A 7 0.74 -29.80 16.81
N ILE A 8 1.57 -29.79 17.85
CA ILE A 8 2.29 -28.62 18.35
C ILE A 8 3.76 -28.86 18.02
N GLY A 9 4.09 -28.75 16.73
CA GLY A 9 5.48 -28.65 16.32
C GLY A 9 6.10 -27.39 16.91
N LEU A 10 7.38 -27.45 17.25
CA LEU A 10 8.25 -26.36 17.73
C LEU A 10 8.30 -25.08 16.83
N ASN A 11 7.46 -25.01 15.80
CA ASN A 11 7.32 -23.88 14.88
C ASN A 11 6.00 -23.10 15.07
N ALA A 12 5.19 -23.40 16.10
CA ALA A 12 3.95 -22.68 16.40
C ALA A 12 4.24 -21.35 17.12
N VAL A 13 5.01 -20.50 16.46
CA VAL A 13 5.12 -19.09 16.83
C VAL A 13 4.28 -18.32 15.79
N ASP A 14 3.28 -17.57 16.26
CA ASP A 14 2.31 -16.80 15.45
C ASP A 14 2.97 -15.69 14.61
N PHE A 15 3.88 -16.04 13.70
CA PHE A 15 4.69 -15.10 12.92
C PHE A 15 4.42 -15.10 11.42
N GLY A 16 3.37 -15.77 10.94
CA GLY A 16 3.08 -15.77 9.52
C GLY A 16 1.67 -16.22 9.19
N LEU A 17 1.20 -15.79 8.03
CA LEU A 17 0.03 -16.33 7.38
C LEU A 17 0.13 -17.86 7.29
N GLU A 18 -0.95 -18.58 7.61
CA GLU A 18 -1.01 -20.02 7.33
C GLU A 18 -1.12 -20.20 5.81
N ILE A 19 0.01 -20.51 5.16
CA ILE A 19 0.06 -20.74 3.72
C ILE A 19 -0.52 -22.13 3.45
N ILE A 20 -1.73 -22.16 2.88
CA ILE A 20 -2.39 -23.41 2.52
C ILE A 20 -1.76 -23.92 1.22
N LYS A 21 -0.93 -24.97 1.31
CA LYS A 21 -0.40 -25.67 0.14
C LYS A 21 -1.40 -26.74 -0.31
N GLN A 22 -1.66 -26.85 -1.60
CA GLN A 22 -2.49 -27.92 -2.18
C GLN A 22 -1.69 -29.22 -2.36
N SER A 23 -0.39 -29.10 -2.61
CA SER A 23 0.55 -30.21 -2.66
C SER A 23 1.82 -29.90 -1.85
N PRO A 24 2.49 -30.90 -1.27
CA PRO A 24 3.74 -30.70 -0.53
C PRO A 24 4.88 -30.14 -1.41
N THR A 25 4.76 -30.28 -2.73
CA THR A 25 5.69 -29.75 -3.73
C THR A 25 5.39 -28.32 -4.17
N ASP A 26 4.30 -27.72 -3.67
CA ASP A 26 3.92 -26.36 -4.02
C ASP A 26 4.96 -25.35 -3.52
N LYS A 27 5.37 -24.49 -4.45
CA LYS A 27 6.32 -23.41 -4.21
C LYS A 27 5.59 -22.13 -3.84
N ILE A 28 6.15 -21.39 -2.90
CA ILE A 28 5.57 -20.16 -2.37
C ILE A 28 6.19 -18.98 -3.11
N ILE A 29 5.36 -18.17 -3.75
CA ILE A 29 5.79 -16.97 -4.47
C ILE A 29 5.17 -15.76 -3.81
N ALA A 30 6.00 -14.84 -3.36
CA ALA A 30 5.57 -13.59 -2.76
C ALA A 30 5.41 -12.52 -3.85
N LEU A 31 4.26 -11.85 -3.91
CA LEU A 31 4.03 -10.73 -4.83
C LEU A 31 4.11 -9.42 -4.05
N ALA A 32 5.22 -8.69 -4.23
CA ALA A 32 5.48 -7.38 -3.64
C ALA A 32 5.33 -6.28 -4.69
N GLY A 33 5.16 -5.03 -4.25
CA GLY A 33 5.11 -3.88 -5.15
C GLY A 33 4.53 -2.64 -4.47
N ASN A 34 4.82 -1.46 -5.03
CA ASN A 34 4.23 -0.22 -4.54
C ASN A 34 2.69 -0.23 -4.71
N PRO A 35 1.94 0.57 -3.95
CA PRO A 35 0.54 0.84 -4.23
C PRO A 35 0.33 1.30 -5.68
N ASN A 36 -0.77 0.85 -6.30
CA ASN A 36 -1.21 1.26 -7.64
C ASN A 36 -0.31 0.88 -8.84
N VAL A 37 0.67 -0.02 -8.66
CA VAL A 37 1.52 -0.54 -9.77
C VAL A 37 0.82 -1.63 -10.62
N GLY A 38 -0.44 -1.93 -10.32
CA GLY A 38 -1.17 -3.04 -10.93
C GLY A 38 -0.83 -4.41 -10.35
N LYS A 39 -0.29 -4.48 -9.13
CA LYS A 39 -0.03 -5.72 -8.37
C LYS A 39 -1.25 -6.64 -8.33
N SER A 40 -2.40 -6.13 -7.90
CA SER A 40 -3.65 -6.92 -7.87
C SER A 40 -4.12 -7.34 -9.27
N THR A 41 -3.81 -6.58 -10.31
CA THR A 41 -4.09 -6.98 -11.71
C THR A 41 -3.20 -8.14 -12.14
N VAL A 42 -1.92 -8.14 -11.77
CA VAL A 42 -1.00 -9.27 -12.00
C VAL A 42 -1.46 -10.49 -11.20
N PHE A 43 -1.78 -10.31 -9.92
CA PHE A 43 -2.29 -11.37 -9.04
C PHE A 43 -3.55 -12.03 -9.61
N ASN A 44 -4.56 -11.23 -9.98
CA ASN A 44 -5.80 -11.72 -10.58
C ASN A 44 -5.57 -12.37 -11.94
N GLY A 45 -4.65 -11.83 -12.75
CA GLY A 45 -4.29 -12.40 -14.04
C GLY A 45 -3.62 -13.76 -13.94
N LEU A 46 -2.86 -14.01 -12.86
CA LEU A 46 -2.15 -15.27 -12.62
C LEU A 46 -3.02 -16.34 -11.94
N THR A 47 -3.87 -15.95 -10.99
CA THR A 47 -4.63 -16.87 -10.14
C THR A 47 -6.08 -17.07 -10.62
N GLY A 48 -6.64 -16.15 -11.41
CA GLY A 48 -8.01 -16.21 -11.91
C GLY A 48 -9.03 -16.24 -10.75
N MET A 49 -9.92 -17.23 -10.75
CA MET A 49 -10.93 -17.39 -9.69
C MET A 49 -10.44 -18.21 -8.48
N LYS A 50 -9.20 -18.73 -8.50
CA LYS A 50 -8.66 -19.60 -7.45
C LYS A 50 -7.96 -18.79 -6.36
N GLN A 51 -8.72 -17.94 -5.67
CA GLN A 51 -8.20 -17.04 -4.65
C GLN A 51 -8.91 -17.27 -3.31
N HIS A 52 -8.18 -17.06 -2.24
CA HIS A 52 -8.69 -17.05 -0.88
C HIS A 52 -8.24 -15.75 -0.20
N THR A 53 -9.21 -14.98 0.27
CA THR A 53 -8.96 -13.74 1.01
C THR A 53 -9.18 -13.95 2.50
N GLY A 54 -8.30 -13.39 3.32
CA GLY A 54 -8.39 -13.42 4.78
C GLY A 54 -7.76 -12.18 5.39
N ASN A 55 -7.44 -12.24 6.68
CA ASN A 55 -6.66 -11.21 7.37
C ASN A 55 -5.34 -11.80 7.85
N TRP A 56 -4.31 -10.96 7.93
CA TRP A 56 -3.05 -11.35 8.56
C TRP A 56 -3.27 -11.60 10.07
N PRO A 57 -2.67 -12.66 10.65
CA PRO A 57 -2.85 -12.97 12.07
C PRO A 57 -2.55 -11.77 12.97
N GLY A 58 -3.49 -11.42 13.87
CA GLY A 58 -3.32 -10.32 14.81
C GLY A 58 -3.32 -8.91 14.21
N LYS A 59 -3.62 -8.75 12.90
CA LYS A 59 -3.65 -7.44 12.22
C LYS A 59 -4.96 -7.26 11.43
N THR A 60 -5.37 -6.01 11.23
CA THR A 60 -6.54 -5.63 10.40
C THR A 60 -6.21 -5.54 8.91
N VAL A 61 -5.01 -5.98 8.51
CA VAL A 61 -4.55 -5.93 7.13
C VAL A 61 -5.10 -7.15 6.39
N THR A 62 -5.70 -6.92 5.23
CA THR A 62 -6.21 -8.00 4.38
C THR A 62 -5.06 -8.75 3.73
N ASN A 63 -5.22 -10.07 3.61
CA ASN A 63 -4.36 -10.92 2.81
C ASN A 63 -5.16 -11.56 1.67
N ALA A 64 -4.51 -11.74 0.52
CA ALA A 64 -5.00 -12.60 -0.54
C ALA A 64 -3.93 -13.63 -0.91
N GLN A 65 -4.32 -14.90 -0.93
CA GLN A 65 -3.52 -15.98 -1.49
C GLN A 65 -4.25 -16.60 -2.66
N GLY A 66 -3.52 -17.05 -3.68
CA GLY A 66 -4.14 -17.65 -4.84
C GLY A 66 -3.24 -18.69 -5.48
N TYR A 67 -3.85 -19.58 -6.24
CA TYR A 67 -3.17 -20.75 -6.79
C TYR A 67 -2.99 -20.58 -8.29
N CYS A 68 -1.78 -20.79 -8.77
CA CYS A 68 -1.51 -20.91 -10.20
C CYS A 68 -0.63 -22.13 -10.48
N SER A 69 -0.66 -22.60 -11.73
CA SER A 69 0.11 -23.77 -12.14
C SER A 69 0.72 -23.50 -13.51
N THR A 70 2.01 -23.80 -13.67
CA THR A 70 2.67 -23.90 -14.97
C THR A 70 2.64 -25.35 -15.44
N LYS A 71 3.24 -25.64 -16.60
CA LYS A 71 3.40 -27.02 -17.09
C LYS A 71 4.32 -27.86 -16.18
N ASN A 72 5.19 -27.19 -15.42
CA ASN A 72 6.22 -27.83 -14.62
C ASN A 72 5.86 -27.92 -13.14
N GLN A 73 5.17 -26.90 -12.59
CA GLN A 73 5.01 -26.79 -11.14
C GLN A 73 3.74 -26.01 -10.72
N SER A 74 3.28 -26.31 -9.51
CA SER A 74 2.19 -25.60 -8.83
C SER A 74 2.74 -24.57 -7.85
N TYR A 75 2.10 -23.41 -7.81
CA TYR A 75 2.52 -22.25 -7.03
C TYR A 75 1.38 -21.74 -6.14
N VAL A 76 1.74 -21.37 -4.91
CA VAL A 76 0.92 -20.55 -4.03
C VAL A 76 1.45 -19.13 -4.11
N LEU A 77 0.67 -18.23 -4.73
CA LEU A 77 0.96 -16.81 -4.76
C LEU A 77 0.37 -16.15 -3.53
N VAL A 78 1.19 -15.40 -2.81
CA VAL A 78 0.76 -14.58 -1.68
C VAL A 78 0.88 -13.11 -2.07
N ASP A 79 -0.25 -12.40 -2.04
CA ASP A 79 -0.31 -10.97 -2.33
C ASP A 79 0.06 -10.17 -1.09
N ILE A 80 1.28 -9.63 -1.09
CA ILE A 80 1.74 -8.79 0.01
C ILE A 80 1.05 -7.42 -0.09
N PRO A 81 0.67 -6.77 1.02
CA PRO A 81 0.19 -5.39 1.00
C PRO A 81 1.11 -4.46 0.20
N GLY A 82 0.53 -3.49 -0.51
CA GLY A 82 1.32 -2.57 -1.33
C GLY A 82 2.13 -1.61 -0.46
N THR A 83 3.46 -1.61 -0.59
CA THR A 83 4.36 -0.85 0.29
C THR A 83 5.41 -0.09 -0.51
N TYR A 84 5.88 1.05 -0.01
CA TYR A 84 6.94 1.82 -0.67
C TYR A 84 8.34 1.50 -0.13
N SER A 85 8.41 0.90 1.07
CA SER A 85 9.63 0.57 1.79
C SER A 85 9.35 -0.59 2.75
N LEU A 86 10.39 -1.32 3.12
CA LEU A 86 10.40 -2.38 4.13
C LEU A 86 10.95 -1.87 5.48
N MET A 87 11.00 -0.55 5.67
CA MET A 87 11.44 0.09 6.93
C MET A 87 10.33 0.21 7.99
N ALA A 88 9.17 -0.44 7.77
CA ALA A 88 8.08 -0.68 8.73
C ALA A 88 7.58 0.56 9.51
N HIS A 89 7.15 1.60 8.79
CA HIS A 89 6.46 2.75 9.41
C HIS A 89 4.94 2.56 9.52
N SER A 90 4.42 1.46 8.98
CA SER A 90 2.99 1.11 9.01
C SER A 90 2.80 -0.40 9.21
N ALA A 91 1.62 -0.79 9.66
CA ALA A 91 1.26 -2.20 9.82
C ALA A 91 1.35 -2.98 8.50
N GLU A 92 1.07 -2.33 7.37
CA GLU A 92 1.17 -2.91 6.02
C GLU A 92 2.63 -3.19 5.65
N GLU A 93 3.53 -2.23 5.95
CA GLU A 93 4.98 -2.36 5.73
C GLU A 93 5.61 -3.40 6.65
N GLU A 94 5.18 -3.47 7.91
CA GLU A 94 5.60 -4.48 8.88
C GLU A 94 5.23 -5.89 8.38
N VAL A 95 3.98 -6.08 7.96
CA VAL A 95 3.50 -7.36 7.40
C VAL A 95 4.29 -7.75 6.16
N ALA A 96 4.54 -6.79 5.26
CA ALA A 96 5.33 -7.03 4.04
C ALA A 96 6.76 -7.46 4.35
N ARG A 97 7.44 -6.73 5.24
CA ARG A 97 8.79 -7.06 5.70
C ARG A 97 8.83 -8.46 6.32
N ASN A 98 7.94 -8.74 7.26
CA ASN A 98 7.94 -9.98 8.00
C ASN A 98 7.68 -11.19 7.10
N PHE A 99 6.78 -11.07 6.12
CA PHE A 99 6.56 -12.16 5.16
C PHE A 99 7.77 -12.40 4.25
N ILE A 100 8.42 -11.35 3.76
CA ILE A 100 9.61 -11.51 2.90
C ILE A 100 10.79 -12.08 3.70
N CYS A 101 10.96 -11.68 4.96
CA CYS A 101 12.06 -12.15 5.82
C CYS A 101 11.82 -13.56 6.39
N PHE A 102 10.64 -13.80 6.95
CA PHE A 102 10.37 -14.98 7.78
C PHE A 102 9.40 -15.97 7.13
N GLY A 103 8.67 -15.55 6.10
CA GLY A 103 7.73 -16.41 5.36
C GLY A 103 8.40 -17.43 4.45
N ASN A 104 9.74 -17.39 4.34
CA ASN A 104 10.56 -18.29 3.51
C ASN A 104 10.01 -18.49 2.08
N PRO A 105 9.72 -17.42 1.32
CA PRO A 105 9.25 -17.55 -0.05
C PRO A 105 10.34 -18.16 -0.96
N ASP A 106 9.95 -19.07 -1.85
CA ASP A 106 10.87 -19.69 -2.82
C ASP A 106 11.36 -18.66 -3.86
N ALA A 107 10.52 -17.67 -4.20
CA ALA A 107 10.90 -16.49 -4.96
C ALA A 107 9.98 -15.29 -4.64
N VAL A 108 10.49 -14.08 -4.87
CA VAL A 108 9.75 -12.83 -4.69
C VAL A 108 9.63 -12.11 -6.02
N ILE A 109 8.39 -11.86 -6.47
CA ILE A 109 8.12 -11.03 -7.64
C ILE A 109 7.84 -9.61 -7.16
N VAL A 110 8.69 -8.67 -7.54
CA VAL A 110 8.48 -7.24 -7.27
C VAL A 110 7.87 -6.58 -8.50
N VAL A 111 6.62 -6.15 -8.39
CA VAL A 111 5.90 -5.46 -9.46
C VAL A 111 6.22 -3.97 -9.40
N CYS A 112 6.74 -3.44 -10.49
CA CYS A 112 7.11 -2.03 -10.63
C CYS A 112 6.27 -1.37 -11.73
N ASP A 113 5.94 -0.10 -11.57
CA ASP A 113 5.32 0.69 -12.64
C ASP A 113 6.40 1.23 -13.59
N ALA A 114 6.25 0.94 -14.88
CA ALA A 114 7.10 1.44 -15.96
C ALA A 114 7.13 2.98 -16.03
N THR A 115 6.06 3.69 -15.64
CA THR A 115 5.99 5.15 -15.76
C THR A 115 6.75 5.89 -14.65
N CYS A 116 7.04 5.22 -13.54
CA CYS A 116 7.75 5.80 -12.39
C CYS A 116 8.78 4.83 -11.79
N LEU A 117 9.64 4.26 -12.64
CA LEU A 117 10.53 3.16 -12.26
C LEU A 117 11.48 3.52 -11.10
N GLU A 118 12.04 4.73 -11.08
CA GLU A 118 12.94 5.23 -10.02
C GLU A 118 12.39 5.03 -8.61
N ARG A 119 11.12 5.41 -8.39
CA ARG A 119 10.46 5.26 -7.08
C ARG A 119 10.22 3.80 -6.72
N ASN A 120 9.96 2.96 -7.70
CA ASN A 120 9.70 1.53 -7.50
C ASN A 120 10.98 0.74 -7.22
N LEU A 121 12.12 1.20 -7.74
CA LEU A 121 13.41 0.55 -7.53
C LEU A 121 13.84 0.52 -6.06
N ASN A 122 13.39 1.46 -5.22
CA ASN A 122 13.70 1.43 -3.80
C ASN A 122 13.21 0.12 -3.14
N LEU A 123 11.98 -0.30 -3.41
CA LEU A 123 11.45 -1.57 -2.90
C LEU A 123 12.20 -2.78 -3.49
N VAL A 124 12.56 -2.72 -4.78
CA VAL A 124 13.34 -3.78 -5.44
C VAL A 124 14.68 -4.00 -4.74
N LEU A 125 15.41 -2.91 -4.52
CA LEU A 125 16.73 -2.92 -3.88
C LEU A 125 16.64 -3.50 -2.46
N GLN A 126 15.69 -3.05 -1.65
CA GLN A 126 15.50 -3.58 -0.30
C GLN A 126 15.09 -5.06 -0.29
N THR A 127 14.26 -5.49 -1.26
CA THR A 127 13.86 -6.90 -1.38
C THR A 127 15.05 -7.79 -1.75
N MET A 128 15.96 -7.28 -2.59
CA MET A 128 17.19 -7.98 -2.98
C MET A 128 18.19 -8.14 -1.84
N GLU A 129 18.16 -7.27 -0.84
CA GLU A 129 18.97 -7.44 0.38
C GLU A 129 18.45 -8.60 1.24
N ILE A 130 17.15 -8.86 1.24
CA ILE A 130 16.51 -9.88 2.08
C ILE A 130 16.53 -11.24 1.38
N SER A 131 16.10 -11.30 0.12
CA SER A 131 15.96 -12.54 -0.64
C SER A 131 16.88 -12.58 -1.86
N LYS A 132 17.44 -13.76 -2.14
CA LYS A 132 18.28 -13.98 -3.32
C LYS A 132 17.46 -14.18 -4.59
N ASN A 133 16.29 -14.80 -4.47
CA ASN A 133 15.45 -15.19 -5.60
C ASN A 133 14.41 -14.12 -5.91
N VAL A 134 14.87 -12.96 -6.40
CA VAL A 134 14.01 -11.84 -6.77
C VAL A 134 13.79 -11.80 -8.28
N ILE A 135 12.57 -11.49 -8.70
CA ILE A 135 12.18 -11.30 -10.10
C ILE A 135 11.49 -9.94 -10.21
N VAL A 136 11.96 -9.08 -11.12
CA VAL A 136 11.38 -7.73 -11.28
C VAL A 136 10.41 -7.74 -12.46
N CYS A 137 9.15 -7.41 -12.18
CA CYS A 137 8.09 -7.32 -13.18
C CYS A 137 7.73 -5.85 -13.43
N ILE A 138 8.24 -5.27 -14.52
CA ILE A 138 7.91 -3.90 -14.94
C ILE A 138 6.56 -3.93 -15.65
N ASN A 139 5.49 -3.60 -14.94
CA ASN A 139 4.13 -3.52 -15.44
C ASN A 139 3.85 -2.16 -16.10
N LEU A 140 2.71 -2.03 -16.78
CA LEU A 140 2.25 -0.79 -17.45
C LEU A 140 3.17 -0.36 -18.62
N MET A 141 3.81 -1.32 -19.30
CA MET A 141 4.64 -1.06 -20.49
C MET A 141 3.86 -0.43 -21.65
N ASP A 142 2.54 -0.63 -21.73
CA ASP A 142 1.65 0.06 -22.66
C ASP A 142 1.55 1.56 -22.36
N GLU A 143 1.39 1.92 -21.09
CA GLU A 143 1.31 3.31 -20.64
C GLU A 143 2.65 4.03 -20.79
N ALA A 144 3.77 3.39 -20.46
CA ALA A 144 5.10 3.93 -20.67
C ALA A 144 5.36 4.29 -22.15
N ARG A 145 4.94 3.43 -23.08
CA ARG A 145 5.03 3.72 -24.52
C ARG A 145 4.18 4.93 -24.93
N ARG A 146 2.96 5.06 -24.40
CA ARG A 146 2.10 6.23 -24.67
C ARG A 146 2.73 7.54 -24.15
N LYS A 147 3.48 7.46 -23.05
CA LYS A 147 4.22 8.59 -22.46
C LYS A 147 5.62 8.79 -23.07
N ASN A 148 5.99 8.07 -24.12
CA ASN A 148 7.33 8.10 -24.75
C ASN A 148 8.47 7.83 -23.76
N ILE A 149 8.24 6.91 -22.83
CA ILE A 149 9.25 6.39 -21.89
C ILE A 149 9.78 5.08 -22.46
N LYS A 150 11.09 5.03 -22.72
CA LYS A 150 11.78 3.82 -23.19
C LYS A 150 12.60 3.25 -22.03
N ILE A 151 12.37 1.97 -21.73
CA ILE A 151 13.06 1.25 -20.65
C ILE A 151 13.86 0.13 -21.26
N ASP A 152 15.16 0.11 -20.99
CA ASP A 152 16.06 -0.98 -21.36
C ASP A 152 16.03 -2.07 -20.28
N VAL A 153 15.18 -3.06 -20.50
CA VAL A 153 14.94 -4.19 -19.58
C VAL A 153 16.19 -5.04 -19.41
N ASP A 154 16.94 -5.27 -20.48
CA ASP A 154 18.15 -6.11 -20.47
C ASP A 154 19.28 -5.42 -19.70
N LYS A 155 19.46 -4.12 -19.93
CA LYS A 155 20.41 -3.31 -19.17
C LYS A 155 20.03 -3.26 -17.69
N LEU A 156 18.75 -3.07 -17.37
CA LEU A 156 18.29 -3.08 -15.97
C LEU A 156 18.55 -4.43 -15.31
N SER A 157 18.30 -5.54 -16.00
CA SER A 157 18.57 -6.89 -15.48
C SER A 157 20.05 -7.10 -15.18
N LYS A 158 20.95 -6.58 -16.03
CA LYS A 158 22.40 -6.61 -15.78
C LYS A 158 22.82 -5.76 -14.59
N HIS A 159 22.26 -4.56 -14.43
CA HIS A 159 22.57 -3.69 -13.29
C HIS A 159 22.10 -4.28 -11.96
N LEU A 160 20.92 -4.90 -11.92
CA LEU A 160 20.36 -5.48 -10.71
C LEU A 160 20.90 -6.90 -10.42
N GLY A 161 21.37 -7.62 -11.43
CA GLY A 161 21.82 -9.02 -11.28
C GLY A 161 20.67 -10.02 -11.05
N VAL A 162 19.44 -9.60 -11.36
CA VAL A 162 18.21 -10.39 -11.25
C VAL A 162 17.41 -10.32 -12.56
N PRO A 163 16.59 -11.33 -12.89
CA PRO A 163 15.78 -11.29 -14.09
C PRO A 163 14.73 -10.17 -14.01
N VAL A 164 14.67 -9.37 -15.07
CA VAL A 164 13.69 -8.29 -15.24
C VAL A 164 12.83 -8.61 -16.45
N ILE A 165 11.52 -8.45 -16.33
CA ILE A 165 10.58 -8.63 -17.45
C ILE A 165 9.63 -7.45 -17.57
N GLY A 166 9.45 -6.96 -18.81
CA GLY A 166 8.39 -6.02 -19.15
C GLY A 166 7.06 -6.75 -19.35
N ALA A 167 6.04 -6.34 -18.59
CA ALA A 167 4.71 -6.95 -18.62
C ALA A 167 3.60 -5.92 -18.88
N ILE A 168 2.49 -6.44 -19.42
CA ILE A 168 1.20 -5.75 -19.43
C ILE A 168 0.25 -6.71 -18.74
N ALA A 169 -0.13 -6.43 -17.49
CA ALA A 169 -0.92 -7.35 -16.65
C ALA A 169 -2.24 -7.80 -17.32
N ARG A 170 -2.83 -6.97 -18.20
CA ARG A 170 -4.04 -7.31 -18.96
C ARG A 170 -3.82 -8.33 -20.08
N LYS A 171 -2.56 -8.62 -20.46
CA LYS A 171 -2.21 -9.54 -21.55
C LYS A 171 -1.68 -10.86 -21.00
N ARG A 172 -2.42 -11.95 -21.24
CA ARG A 172 -2.04 -13.31 -20.82
C ARG A 172 -0.64 -13.74 -21.29
N LYS A 173 -0.23 -13.35 -22.50
CA LYS A 173 1.09 -13.67 -23.06
C LYS A 173 2.26 -13.10 -22.22
N SER A 174 2.08 -11.93 -21.62
CA SER A 174 3.10 -11.34 -20.74
C SER A 174 3.19 -12.08 -19.42
N LEU A 175 2.05 -12.49 -18.86
CA LEU A 175 2.00 -13.25 -17.61
C LEU A 175 2.55 -14.67 -17.75
N SER A 176 2.32 -15.33 -18.89
CA SER A 176 2.94 -16.63 -19.15
C SER A 176 4.47 -16.52 -19.23
N ALA A 177 4.99 -15.47 -19.88
CA ALA A 177 6.43 -15.24 -19.93
C ALA A 177 7.05 -14.93 -18.54
N LEU A 178 6.31 -14.24 -17.66
CA LEU A 178 6.72 -14.03 -16.28
C LEU A 178 6.81 -15.38 -15.54
N MET A 179 5.81 -16.24 -15.68
CA MET A 179 5.81 -17.56 -15.04
C MET A 179 6.90 -18.49 -15.58
N ASP A 180 7.24 -18.41 -16.87
CA ASP A 180 8.36 -19.17 -17.44
C ASP A 180 9.71 -18.77 -16.79
N ILE A 181 9.87 -17.50 -16.39
CA ILE A 181 11.04 -17.03 -15.64
C ILE A 181 10.99 -17.52 -14.19
N VAL A 182 9.81 -17.45 -13.56
CA VAL A 182 9.60 -18.00 -12.20
C VAL A 182 10.02 -19.47 -12.16
N ASP A 183 9.54 -20.29 -13.10
CA ASP A 183 9.91 -21.70 -13.25
C ASP A 183 11.44 -21.89 -13.34
N LYS A 184 12.14 -21.02 -14.07
CA LYS A 184 13.60 -21.12 -14.23
C LYS A 184 14.36 -20.71 -12.98
N VAL A 185 13.87 -19.72 -12.24
CA VAL A 185 14.50 -19.27 -10.99
C VAL A 185 14.27 -20.30 -9.88
N THR A 186 13.03 -20.80 -9.73
CA THR A 186 12.68 -21.76 -8.68
C THR A 186 13.32 -23.13 -8.88
N ASN A 187 13.53 -23.56 -10.13
CA ASN A 187 14.25 -24.79 -10.46
C ASN A 187 15.79 -24.61 -10.50
N GLY A 188 16.30 -23.41 -10.20
CA GLY A 188 17.74 -23.13 -10.17
C GLY A 188 18.43 -23.12 -11.55
N THR A 189 17.66 -23.01 -12.65
CA THR A 189 18.22 -22.85 -14.00
C THR A 189 18.78 -21.42 -14.20
N ILE A 190 18.12 -20.43 -13.59
CA ILE A 190 18.64 -19.06 -13.49
C ILE A 190 19.08 -18.85 -12.05
N HIS A 191 20.39 -18.67 -11.87
CA HIS A 191 20.95 -18.25 -10.60
C HIS A 191 20.92 -16.73 -10.52
N CYS A 192 20.14 -16.20 -9.58
CA CYS A 192 20.15 -14.77 -9.27
C CYS A 192 21.41 -14.43 -8.45
N SER A 193 22.13 -13.40 -8.89
CA SER A 193 23.25 -12.82 -8.14
C SER A 193 22.90 -11.35 -7.88
N PRO A 194 21.97 -11.08 -6.94
CA PRO A 194 21.53 -9.72 -6.68
C PRO A 194 22.70 -8.83 -6.31
N LEU A 195 22.71 -7.63 -6.88
CA LEU A 195 23.75 -6.66 -6.60
C LEU A 195 23.77 -6.29 -5.11
N SER A 196 24.94 -6.33 -4.49
CA SER A 196 25.17 -5.78 -3.15
C SER A 196 25.20 -4.25 -3.20
N ILE A 197 24.29 -3.62 -2.46
CA ILE A 197 24.25 -2.17 -2.30
C ILE A 197 25.46 -1.74 -1.47
N GLN A 198 26.20 -0.75 -1.96
CA GLN A 198 27.32 -0.14 -1.23
C GLN A 198 26.82 1.08 -0.47
N TYR A 199 27.01 1.06 0.84
CA TYR A 199 26.73 2.15 1.77
C TYR A 199 27.95 3.05 1.94
N ALA A 200 27.79 4.10 2.73
CA ALA A 200 28.93 4.94 3.12
C ALA A 200 30.00 4.11 3.84
N GLU A 201 31.27 4.48 3.68
CA GLU A 201 32.43 3.72 4.16
C GLU A 201 32.31 3.37 5.66
N GLU A 202 31.80 4.29 6.48
CA GLU A 202 31.66 4.09 7.92
C GLU A 202 30.62 3.01 8.27
N ILE A 203 29.59 2.86 7.41
CA ILE A 203 28.56 1.82 7.55
C ILE A 203 29.10 0.48 7.07
N GLU A 204 29.87 0.45 5.98
CA GLU A 204 30.52 -0.77 5.48
C GLU A 204 31.51 -1.34 6.49
N ASP A 205 32.31 -0.48 7.13
CA ASP A 205 33.24 -0.88 8.18
C ASP A 205 32.50 -1.52 9.36
N ALA A 206 31.39 -0.90 9.80
CA ALA A 206 30.54 -1.43 10.85
C ALA A 206 29.89 -2.78 10.47
N ILE A 207 29.44 -2.94 9.21
CA ILE A 207 28.89 -4.21 8.71
C ILE A 207 29.98 -5.29 8.69
N SER A 208 31.19 -4.96 8.23
CA SER A 208 32.30 -5.91 8.11
C SER A 208 32.74 -6.50 9.46
N ALA A 209 32.55 -5.76 10.55
CA ALA A 209 32.83 -6.22 11.91
C ALA A 209 31.85 -7.30 12.39
N ILE A 210 30.60 -7.28 11.91
CA ILE A 210 29.49 -8.12 12.42
C ILE A 210 29.18 -9.29 11.47
N GLU A 211 29.23 -9.04 10.16
CA GLU A 211 28.82 -9.99 9.11
C GLU A 211 29.48 -11.37 9.22
N PRO A 212 30.80 -11.51 9.51
CA PRO A 212 31.44 -12.83 9.61
C PRO A 212 30.86 -13.71 10.72
N ILE A 213 30.50 -13.10 11.86
CA ILE A 213 29.94 -13.81 13.02
C ILE A 213 28.52 -14.28 12.69
N LEU A 214 27.71 -13.40 12.09
CA LEU A 214 26.35 -13.72 11.68
C LEU A 214 26.30 -14.73 10.53
N SER A 215 27.25 -14.67 9.60
CA SER A 215 27.36 -15.63 8.51
C SER A 215 27.64 -17.04 9.04
N ARG A 216 28.55 -17.17 10.01
CA ARG A 216 28.86 -18.45 10.63
C ARG A 216 27.66 -19.05 11.39
N LYS A 217 26.86 -18.23 12.07
CA LYS A 217 25.77 -18.71 12.95
C LYS A 217 24.42 -18.85 12.23
N TYR A 218 24.09 -17.91 11.34
CA TYR A 218 22.74 -17.76 10.78
C TYR A 218 22.68 -17.61 9.25
N GLY A 219 23.81 -17.74 8.55
CA GLY A 219 23.88 -17.48 7.10
C GLY A 219 23.02 -18.39 6.21
N ASN A 220 22.53 -19.52 6.72
CA ASN A 220 21.59 -20.40 6.03
C ASN A 220 20.12 -20.00 6.21
N LEU A 221 19.81 -19.21 7.24
CA LEU A 221 18.43 -18.82 7.59
C LEU A 221 18.09 -17.44 7.03
N LEU A 222 19.00 -16.48 7.22
CA LEU A 222 18.79 -15.09 6.81
C LEU A 222 20.04 -14.57 6.09
N ASN A 223 19.84 -13.57 5.23
CA ASN A 223 20.96 -12.85 4.63
C ASN A 223 21.76 -12.14 5.74
N SER A 224 23.02 -12.55 5.91
CA SER A 224 23.89 -12.08 6.99
C SER A 224 24.17 -10.59 6.89
N ARG A 225 24.33 -10.06 5.68
CA ARG A 225 24.56 -8.63 5.44
C ARG A 225 23.34 -7.79 5.84
N TRP A 226 22.15 -8.20 5.42
CA TRP A 226 20.90 -7.53 5.81
C TRP A 226 20.70 -7.58 7.33
N LEU A 227 20.98 -8.73 7.95
CA LEU A 227 20.87 -8.89 9.39
C LEU A 227 21.86 -7.97 10.14
N SER A 228 23.11 -7.84 9.67
CA SER A 228 24.08 -6.88 10.21
C SER A 228 23.52 -5.46 10.18
N LEU A 229 23.01 -5.02 9.02
CA LEU A 229 22.46 -3.68 8.84
C LEU A 229 21.28 -3.42 9.81
N LYS A 230 20.37 -4.39 9.97
CA LYS A 230 19.19 -4.24 10.84
C LYS A 230 19.50 -4.27 12.32
N ILE A 231 20.53 -5.00 12.75
CA ILE A 231 20.98 -4.94 14.14
C ILE A 231 21.62 -3.58 14.44
N LEU A 232 22.35 -2.98 13.48
CA LEU A 232 22.92 -1.64 13.61
C LEU A 232 21.85 -0.54 13.71
N GLU A 233 20.72 -0.67 13.00
CA GLU A 233 19.58 0.29 13.07
C GLU A 233 18.84 0.28 14.43
N GLN A 234 19.05 -0.75 15.27
CA GLN A 234 18.45 -0.92 16.59
C GLN A 234 16.90 -0.82 16.63
N ASP A 235 16.21 -1.37 15.63
CA ASP A 235 14.75 -1.50 15.66
C ASP A 235 14.34 -2.58 16.68
N GLU A 236 13.88 -2.16 17.87
CA GLU A 236 13.50 -3.06 18.96
C GLU A 236 12.41 -4.08 18.57
N GLN A 237 11.47 -3.68 17.71
CA GLN A 237 10.37 -4.56 17.31
C GLN A 237 10.88 -5.64 16.36
N LEU A 238 11.66 -5.23 15.35
CA LEU A 238 12.29 -6.16 14.43
C LEU A 238 13.26 -7.11 15.14
N LEU A 239 14.03 -6.62 16.11
CA LEU A 239 14.94 -7.46 16.90
C LEU A 239 14.19 -8.53 17.70
N LYS A 240 13.01 -8.21 18.25
CA LYS A 240 12.15 -9.21 18.93
C LYS A 240 11.67 -10.28 17.95
N GLU A 241 11.23 -9.87 16.75
CA GLU A 241 10.78 -10.79 15.70
C GLU A 241 11.92 -11.70 15.22
N ILE A 242 13.12 -11.14 14.99
CA ILE A 242 14.30 -11.90 14.61
C ILE A 242 14.68 -12.89 15.71
N ASN A 243 14.73 -12.47 16.97
CA ASN A 243 15.06 -13.37 18.10
C ASN A 243 14.06 -14.52 18.19
N ALA A 244 12.77 -14.25 17.98
CA ALA A 244 11.74 -15.27 18.01
C ALA A 244 11.86 -16.24 16.82
N TYR A 245 12.16 -15.75 15.62
CA TYR A 245 12.40 -16.57 14.44
C TYR A 245 13.64 -17.46 14.58
N LEU A 246 14.74 -16.90 15.12
CA LEU A 246 15.98 -17.65 15.35
C LEU A 246 15.91 -18.58 16.58
N GLY A 247 14.92 -18.39 17.46
CA GLY A 247 14.80 -19.13 18.72
C GLY A 247 15.90 -18.83 19.74
N VAL A 248 16.66 -17.74 19.55
CA VAL A 248 17.82 -17.36 20.35
C VAL A 248 17.80 -15.84 20.56
N SER A 249 18.19 -15.39 21.76
CA SER A 249 18.44 -13.97 22.00
C SER A 249 19.81 -13.59 21.45
N LEU A 250 19.83 -12.80 20.36
CA LEU A 250 21.06 -12.33 19.72
C LEU A 250 22.04 -11.67 20.70
N PHE A 251 21.52 -10.94 21.69
CA PHE A 251 22.32 -10.22 22.69
C PHE A 251 22.83 -11.09 23.86
N SER A 252 22.51 -12.39 23.90
CA SER A 252 23.10 -13.31 24.89
C SER A 252 24.49 -13.79 24.51
N ASP A 253 24.86 -13.60 23.25
CA ASP A 253 26.11 -14.04 22.68
C ASP A 253 27.22 -13.00 22.95
N SER A 254 28.23 -13.39 23.71
CA SER A 254 29.34 -12.50 24.09
C SER A 254 30.19 -12.08 22.88
N GLU A 255 30.32 -12.94 21.87
CA GLU A 255 31.08 -12.67 20.65
C GLU A 255 30.35 -11.63 19.79
N LEU A 256 29.04 -11.79 19.61
CA LEU A 256 28.23 -10.84 18.85
C LEU A 256 28.11 -9.49 19.58
N SER A 257 27.98 -9.51 20.91
CA SER A 257 27.89 -8.29 21.72
C SER A 257 29.17 -7.46 21.64
N ALA A 258 30.34 -8.10 21.70
CA ALA A 258 31.63 -7.43 21.53
C ALA A 258 31.80 -6.84 20.12
N ALA A 259 31.37 -7.57 19.08
CA ALA A 259 31.40 -7.07 17.70
C ALA A 259 30.44 -5.89 17.48
N LEU A 260 29.27 -5.93 18.09
CA LEU A 260 28.30 -4.82 18.05
C LEU A 260 28.83 -3.58 18.78
N GLU A 261 29.50 -3.75 19.90
CA GLU A 261 30.13 -2.63 20.62
C GLU A 261 31.26 -2.01 19.78
N ASN A 262 32.09 -2.82 19.12
CA ASN A 262 33.10 -2.33 18.19
C ASN A 262 32.46 -1.55 17.02
N ALA A 263 31.41 -2.10 16.40
CA ALA A 263 30.70 -1.44 15.30
C ALA A 263 30.05 -0.12 15.74
N LYS A 264 29.51 -0.05 16.96
CA LYS A 264 29.00 1.21 17.53
C LYS A 264 30.11 2.23 17.71
N ASN A 265 31.27 1.83 18.24
CA ASN A 265 32.42 2.73 18.39
C ASN A 265 32.88 3.30 17.04
N ILE A 266 32.87 2.51 15.97
CA ILE A 266 33.20 2.98 14.60
C ILE A 266 32.22 4.09 14.15
N LEU A 267 30.92 3.88 14.39
CA LEU A 267 29.87 4.82 14.02
C LEU A 267 29.90 6.11 14.88
N GLU A 268 30.14 5.97 16.19
CA GLU A 268 30.26 7.09 17.12
C GLU A 268 31.49 7.95 16.82
N ASN A 269 32.63 7.34 16.52
CA ASN A 269 33.84 8.05 16.07
C ASN A 269 33.62 8.85 14.78
N SER A 270 32.64 8.43 13.98
CA SER A 270 32.23 9.09 12.74
C SER A 270 31.06 10.09 12.93
N ASN A 271 30.67 10.38 14.19
CA ASN A 271 29.53 11.26 14.55
C ASN A 271 28.17 10.82 13.97
N LEU A 272 27.97 9.51 13.78
CA LEU A 272 26.72 8.93 13.28
C LEU A 272 25.84 8.44 14.41
N ASP A 273 24.90 9.30 14.82
CA ASP A 273 23.79 8.90 15.69
C ASP A 273 22.85 7.92 14.96
N PRO A 274 22.06 7.09 15.69
CA PRO A 274 21.16 6.10 15.08
C PRO A 274 20.18 6.66 14.04
N ASP A 275 19.68 7.88 14.26
CA ASP A 275 18.79 8.56 13.30
C ASP A 275 19.53 8.99 12.03
N LYS A 276 20.77 9.50 12.17
CA LYS A 276 21.62 9.88 11.02
C LYS A 276 22.06 8.65 10.22
N LEU A 277 22.25 7.51 10.88
CA LEU A 277 22.54 6.23 10.24
C LEU A 277 21.37 5.82 9.33
N LYS A 278 20.13 5.87 9.84
CA LYS A 278 18.92 5.59 9.03
C LYS A 278 18.82 6.52 7.83
N ASP A 279 19.05 7.82 8.03
CA ASP A 279 19.02 8.80 6.95
C ASP A 279 20.10 8.52 5.88
N LYS A 280 21.34 8.16 6.28
CA LYS A 280 22.41 7.77 5.36
C LYS A 280 22.06 6.50 4.56
N ILE A 281 21.47 5.49 5.20
CA ILE A 281 21.02 4.25 4.53
C ILE A 281 19.97 4.58 3.47
N VAL A 282 18.92 5.33 3.85
CA VAL A 282 17.85 5.73 2.93
C VAL A 282 18.41 6.55 1.77
N THR A 283 19.30 7.50 2.06
CA THR A 283 19.93 8.33 1.03
C THR A 283 20.72 7.47 0.05
N SER A 284 21.51 6.51 0.55
CA SER A 284 22.28 5.58 -0.29
C SER A 284 21.37 4.77 -1.21
N LEU A 285 20.27 4.21 -0.68
CA LEU A 285 19.28 3.46 -1.46
C LEU A 285 18.63 4.31 -2.56
N VAL A 286 18.20 5.53 -2.24
CA VAL A 286 17.55 6.45 -3.18
C VAL A 286 18.52 6.89 -4.27
N THR A 287 19.74 7.31 -3.91
CA THR A 287 20.76 7.70 -4.90
C THR A 287 21.15 6.53 -5.79
N PHE A 288 21.18 5.32 -5.25
CA PHE A 288 21.47 4.12 -6.02
C PHE A 288 20.35 3.79 -7.01
N ALA A 289 19.09 3.87 -6.58
CA ALA A 289 17.92 3.72 -7.45
C ALA A 289 17.89 4.79 -8.56
N GLU A 290 18.20 6.05 -8.23
CA GLU A 290 18.30 7.15 -9.19
C GLU A 290 19.36 6.87 -10.26
N LYS A 291 20.55 6.42 -9.85
CA LYS A 291 21.65 6.08 -10.76
C LYS A 291 21.25 4.98 -11.74
N ILE A 292 20.67 3.88 -11.25
CA ILE A 292 20.20 2.77 -12.10
C ILE A 292 19.10 3.25 -13.05
N SER A 293 18.12 4.00 -12.53
CA SER A 293 17.01 4.53 -13.32
C SER A 293 17.52 5.43 -14.46
N LYS A 294 18.45 6.34 -14.16
CA LYS A 294 19.04 7.25 -15.15
C LYS A 294 19.78 6.54 -16.27
N ASP A 295 20.44 5.42 -15.96
CA ASP A 295 21.16 4.63 -16.94
C ASP A 295 20.26 3.72 -17.79
N THR A 296 19.06 3.37 -17.30
CA THR A 296 18.18 2.35 -17.90
C THR A 296 16.89 2.91 -18.50
N VAL A 297 16.49 4.12 -18.11
CA VAL A 297 15.26 4.77 -18.56
C VAL A 297 15.60 6.01 -19.38
N LEU A 298 15.12 6.02 -20.62
CA LEU A 298 15.20 7.16 -21.51
C LEU A 298 13.83 7.83 -21.59
N TYR A 299 13.76 9.06 -21.09
CA TYR A 299 12.61 9.93 -21.23
C TYR A 299 12.80 10.78 -22.49
N GLU A 300 12.14 10.44 -23.61
CA GLU A 300 12.29 11.19 -24.87
C GLU A 300 11.72 12.61 -24.76
N ASN A 301 10.83 12.85 -23.81
CA ASN A 301 10.12 14.10 -23.67
C ASN A 301 10.30 14.68 -22.26
N GLN A 302 11.42 15.37 -22.03
CA GLN A 302 11.65 16.11 -20.76
C GLN A 302 10.57 17.19 -20.51
N ASN A 303 9.87 17.62 -21.57
CA ASN A 303 8.92 18.74 -21.55
C ASN A 303 7.44 18.36 -21.45
N TYR A 304 7.07 17.07 -21.55
CA TYR A 304 5.66 16.66 -21.40
C TYR A 304 5.13 16.91 -19.96
N ASN A 305 6.05 17.01 -19.00
CA ASN A 305 5.77 17.31 -17.60
C ASN A 305 5.86 18.80 -17.25
N SER A 306 6.06 19.73 -18.19
CA SER A 306 6.21 21.15 -17.84
C SER A 306 4.90 21.77 -17.35
N SER A 307 3.77 21.40 -17.97
CA SER A 307 2.43 21.84 -17.56
C SER A 307 2.05 21.24 -16.20
N ASP A 308 2.19 19.91 -16.05
CA ASP A 308 1.91 19.21 -14.79
C ASP A 308 2.87 19.62 -13.67
N ARG A 309 4.16 19.82 -13.92
CA ARG A 309 5.10 20.36 -12.91
C ARG A 309 4.78 21.79 -12.51
N ASN A 310 4.32 22.63 -13.43
CA ASN A 310 3.97 24.01 -13.11
C ASN A 310 2.69 24.07 -12.28
N ILE A 311 1.70 23.24 -12.63
CA ILE A 311 0.49 23.04 -11.84
C ILE A 311 0.88 22.47 -10.47
N ASP A 312 1.74 21.45 -10.42
CA ASP A 312 2.22 20.85 -9.17
C ASP A 312 2.97 21.86 -8.32
N ARG A 313 3.84 22.69 -8.90
CA ARG A 313 4.59 23.73 -8.18
C ARG A 313 3.67 24.80 -7.58
N ILE A 314 2.59 25.14 -8.27
CA ILE A 314 1.57 26.07 -7.78
C ILE A 314 0.69 25.43 -6.69
N LEU A 315 0.33 24.15 -6.86
CA LEU A 315 -0.52 23.39 -5.93
C LEU A 315 0.22 22.92 -4.66
N THR A 316 1.54 22.69 -4.74
CA THR A 316 2.37 22.17 -3.63
C THR A 316 3.23 23.24 -2.96
N SER A 317 3.17 24.49 -3.43
CA SER A 317 3.88 25.58 -2.79
C SER A 317 3.36 25.81 -1.36
N LYS A 318 4.27 26.03 -0.41
CA LYS A 318 3.96 26.19 1.02
C LYS A 318 3.02 27.38 1.31
N THR A 319 2.94 28.36 0.41
CA THR A 319 2.13 29.57 0.56
C THR A 319 0.89 29.59 -0.34
N THR A 320 0.97 29.06 -1.56
CA THR A 320 -0.17 29.02 -2.51
C THR A 320 -0.98 27.74 -2.45
N GLY A 321 -0.42 26.65 -1.90
CA GLY A 321 -1.09 25.36 -1.78
C GLY A 321 -2.33 25.40 -0.88
N TYR A 322 -2.26 26.06 0.28
CA TYR A 322 -3.42 26.15 1.20
C TYR A 322 -4.59 26.97 0.63
N PRO A 323 -4.39 28.18 0.06
CA PRO A 323 -5.48 28.95 -0.53
C PRO A 323 -6.14 28.25 -1.72
N ILE A 324 -5.34 27.67 -2.63
CA ILE A 324 -5.87 26.99 -3.82
C ILE A 324 -6.64 25.74 -3.40
N MET A 325 -6.18 25.04 -2.36
CA MET A 325 -6.88 23.89 -1.82
C MET A 325 -8.22 24.22 -1.20
N LEU A 326 -8.30 25.28 -0.40
CA LEU A 326 -9.57 25.75 0.13
C LEU A 326 -10.50 26.22 -1.00
N ALA A 327 -9.97 26.91 -2.01
CA ALA A 327 -10.75 27.37 -3.15
C ALA A 327 -11.32 26.21 -3.98
N LEU A 328 -10.51 25.18 -4.26
CA LEU A 328 -10.94 24.01 -5.02
C LEU A 328 -11.97 23.18 -4.23
N LEU A 329 -11.73 22.95 -2.95
CA LEU A 329 -12.69 22.26 -2.08
C LEU A 329 -14.01 23.06 -1.98
N ALA A 330 -13.93 24.38 -1.83
CA ALA A 330 -15.10 25.26 -1.84
C ALA A 330 -15.85 25.23 -3.18
N LEU A 331 -15.14 25.13 -4.31
CA LEU A 331 -15.74 24.99 -5.63
C LEU A 331 -16.49 23.66 -5.78
N VAL A 332 -15.92 22.56 -5.31
CA VAL A 332 -16.59 21.25 -5.31
C VAL A 332 -17.84 21.28 -4.43
N PHE A 333 -17.75 21.88 -3.25
CA PHE A 333 -18.92 22.06 -2.38
C PHE A 333 -19.98 22.93 -3.01
N TRP A 334 -19.58 24.05 -3.61
CA TRP A 334 -20.51 24.94 -4.29
C TRP A 334 -21.21 24.26 -5.46
N LEU A 335 -20.47 23.51 -6.29
CA LEU A 335 -21.04 22.70 -7.37
C LEU A 335 -21.98 21.62 -6.85
N THR A 336 -21.61 20.94 -5.76
CA THR A 336 -22.46 19.90 -5.15
C THR A 336 -23.75 20.51 -4.60
N ILE A 337 -23.68 21.63 -3.89
CA ILE A 337 -24.84 22.27 -3.27
C ILE A 337 -25.77 22.85 -4.35
N THR A 338 -25.23 23.70 -5.22
CA THR A 338 -26.04 24.33 -6.29
C THR A 338 -26.55 23.28 -7.28
N GLY A 339 -25.70 22.32 -7.64
CA GLY A 339 -26.02 21.26 -8.60
C GLY A 339 -27.05 20.25 -8.07
N SER A 340 -27.04 19.95 -6.76
CA SER A 340 -27.98 18.98 -6.17
C SER A 340 -29.38 19.56 -5.89
N ASN A 341 -29.51 20.87 -5.74
CA ASN A 341 -30.80 21.51 -5.49
C ASN A 341 -31.82 21.24 -6.61
N TYR A 342 -31.39 21.25 -7.87
CA TYR A 342 -32.26 20.98 -9.02
C TYR A 342 -32.81 19.54 -9.06
N PRO A 343 -31.97 18.48 -9.05
CA PRO A 343 -32.46 17.10 -9.00
C PRO A 343 -33.19 16.79 -7.70
N SER A 344 -32.83 17.41 -6.57
CA SER A 344 -33.55 17.27 -5.30
C SER A 344 -34.99 17.77 -5.40
N GLN A 345 -35.21 18.95 -5.98
CA GLN A 345 -36.55 19.50 -6.19
C GLN A 345 -37.37 18.64 -7.15
N LEU A 346 -36.76 18.14 -8.23
CA LEU A 346 -37.42 17.26 -9.20
C LEU A 346 -37.84 15.94 -8.53
N LEU A 347 -36.94 15.31 -7.79
CA LEU A 347 -37.19 14.04 -7.11
C LEU A 347 -38.25 14.19 -6.02
N SER A 348 -38.16 15.26 -5.23
CA SER A 348 -39.18 15.65 -4.24
C SER A 348 -40.55 15.80 -4.90
N SER A 349 -40.65 16.59 -5.96
CA SER A 349 -41.92 16.83 -6.67
C SER A 349 -42.52 15.54 -7.23
N CYS A 350 -41.69 14.61 -7.71
CA CYS A 350 -42.15 13.31 -8.21
C CYS A 350 -42.65 12.41 -7.07
N LEU A 351 -41.86 12.26 -6.00
CA LEU A 351 -42.20 11.40 -4.87
C LEU A 351 -43.42 11.93 -4.09
N PHE A 352 -43.56 13.24 -3.94
CA PHE A 352 -44.75 13.81 -3.30
C PHE A 352 -46.01 13.66 -4.16
N LYS A 353 -45.91 13.75 -5.50
CA LYS A 353 -47.05 13.38 -6.37
C LYS A 353 -47.48 11.93 -6.18
N VAL A 354 -46.53 11.00 -6.03
CA VAL A 354 -46.82 9.60 -5.72
C VAL A 354 -47.48 9.45 -4.34
N GLN A 355 -47.06 10.24 -3.34
CA GLN A 355 -47.73 10.31 -2.04
C GLN A 355 -49.21 10.71 -2.18
N ASP A 356 -49.52 11.68 -3.05
CA ASP A 356 -50.89 12.14 -3.27
C ASP A 356 -51.75 11.04 -3.90
N TYR A 357 -51.22 10.29 -4.88
CA TYR A 357 -51.90 9.12 -5.44
C TYR A 357 -52.10 8.00 -4.42
N LEU A 358 -51.11 7.72 -3.58
CA LEU A 358 -51.22 6.77 -2.47
C LEU A 358 -52.31 7.21 -1.48
N THR A 359 -52.39 8.51 -1.17
CA THR A 359 -53.42 9.05 -0.28
C THR A 359 -54.81 8.89 -0.88
N ALA A 360 -54.99 9.22 -2.17
CA ALA A 360 -56.26 9.03 -2.87
C ALA A 360 -56.67 7.55 -2.94
N PHE A 361 -55.71 6.64 -3.11
CA PHE A 361 -55.97 5.20 -3.10
C PHE A 361 -56.44 4.70 -1.73
N PHE A 362 -55.78 5.10 -0.64
CA PHE A 362 -56.19 4.72 0.72
C PHE A 362 -57.57 5.28 1.09
N GLN A 363 -57.89 6.49 0.61
CA GLN A 363 -59.23 7.07 0.76
C GLN A 363 -60.29 6.33 -0.06
N PHE A 364 -59.97 5.91 -1.29
CA PHE A 364 -60.90 5.12 -2.13
C PHE A 364 -61.26 3.77 -1.51
N VAL A 365 -60.31 3.12 -0.83
CA VAL A 365 -60.52 1.81 -0.19
C VAL A 365 -61.18 1.95 1.20
N ASN A 366 -61.49 3.17 1.67
CA ASN A 366 -61.97 3.44 3.04
C ASN A 366 -61.04 2.83 4.11
N ALA A 367 -59.73 2.97 3.92
CA ALA A 367 -58.75 2.49 4.89
C ALA A 367 -58.86 3.31 6.21
N PRO A 368 -58.62 2.68 7.38
CA PRO A 368 -58.61 3.40 8.66
C PRO A 368 -57.55 4.50 8.71
N ASP A 369 -57.88 5.65 9.31
CA ASP A 369 -56.99 6.83 9.39
C ASP A 369 -55.62 6.52 10.02
N TRP A 370 -55.58 5.62 11.02
CA TRP A 370 -54.34 5.24 11.67
C TRP A 370 -53.37 4.53 10.71
N LEU A 371 -53.88 3.75 9.76
CA LEU A 371 -53.08 2.97 8.82
C LEU A 371 -52.49 3.87 7.71
N HIS A 372 -53.31 4.79 7.17
CA HIS A 372 -52.84 5.83 6.25
C HIS A 372 -51.81 6.73 6.93
N GLY A 373 -52.07 7.17 8.16
CA GLY A 373 -51.18 8.03 8.93
C GLY A 373 -49.80 7.41 9.15
N ILE A 374 -49.72 6.13 9.51
CA ILE A 374 -48.44 5.45 9.73
C ILE A 374 -47.70 5.20 8.41
N LEU A 375 -48.37 4.63 7.41
CA LEU A 375 -47.68 4.18 6.19
C LEU A 375 -47.38 5.32 5.23
N VAL A 376 -48.34 6.20 4.97
CA VAL A 376 -48.20 7.25 3.95
C VAL A 376 -47.59 8.52 4.55
N LEU A 377 -48.18 9.03 5.63
CA LEU A 377 -47.70 10.26 6.28
C LEU A 377 -46.48 10.03 7.19
N GLY A 378 -46.30 8.82 7.71
CA GLY A 378 -45.13 8.43 8.49
C GLY A 378 -44.01 7.93 7.58
N VAL A 379 -44.06 6.64 7.26
CA VAL A 379 -42.96 5.92 6.60
C VAL A 379 -42.65 6.51 5.22
N TYR A 380 -43.64 6.58 4.32
CA TYR A 380 -43.41 7.01 2.95
C TYR A 380 -42.93 8.45 2.87
N ARG A 381 -43.62 9.38 3.55
CA ARG A 381 -43.26 10.81 3.55
C ARG A 381 -41.84 11.04 4.08
N VAL A 382 -41.45 10.37 5.15
CA VAL A 382 -40.09 10.48 5.71
C VAL A 382 -39.06 9.90 4.74
N LEU A 383 -39.32 8.74 4.15
CA LEU A 383 -38.44 8.14 3.13
C LEU A 383 -38.30 9.05 1.91
N ALA A 384 -39.40 9.57 1.38
CA ALA A 384 -39.42 10.47 0.24
C ALA A 384 -38.61 11.73 0.50
N TRP A 385 -38.72 12.30 1.70
CA TRP A 385 -37.95 13.47 2.10
C TRP A 385 -36.45 13.16 2.23
N VAL A 386 -36.09 12.08 2.93
CA VAL A 386 -34.68 11.67 3.12
C VAL A 386 -34.02 11.38 1.78
N VAL A 387 -34.68 10.60 0.92
CA VAL A 387 -34.17 10.25 -0.42
C VAL A 387 -34.02 11.50 -1.29
N SER A 388 -35.01 12.40 -1.29
CA SER A 388 -34.97 13.61 -2.10
C SER A 388 -33.86 14.58 -1.68
N VAL A 389 -33.59 14.68 -0.38
CA VAL A 389 -32.62 15.65 0.15
C VAL A 389 -31.19 15.10 0.14
N MET A 390 -30.99 13.82 0.45
CA MET A 390 -29.63 13.27 0.66
C MET A 390 -29.02 12.58 -0.56
N LEU A 391 -29.83 11.94 -1.41
CA LEU A 391 -29.31 11.17 -2.54
C LEU A 391 -28.66 12.06 -3.63
N PRO A 392 -29.28 13.17 -4.08
CA PRO A 392 -28.71 13.97 -5.16
C PRO A 392 -27.34 14.61 -4.87
N PRO A 393 -27.09 15.19 -3.66
CA PRO A 393 -25.76 15.66 -3.29
C PRO A 393 -24.71 14.55 -3.35
N MET A 394 -25.01 13.35 -2.84
CA MET A 394 -24.07 12.22 -2.86
C MET A 394 -23.77 11.77 -4.29
N ALA A 395 -24.80 11.69 -5.15
CA ALA A 395 -24.65 11.29 -6.54
C ALA A 395 -23.76 12.25 -7.35
N ILE A 396 -23.68 13.51 -6.96
CA ILE A 396 -22.80 14.51 -7.60
C ILE A 396 -21.42 14.54 -6.92
N PHE A 397 -21.38 14.51 -5.59
CA PHE A 397 -20.16 14.62 -4.81
C PHE A 397 -19.20 13.46 -5.06
N PHE A 398 -19.66 12.21 -5.02
CA PHE A 398 -18.77 11.05 -5.17
C PHE A 398 -18.05 11.03 -6.51
N PRO A 399 -18.71 11.21 -7.68
CA PRO A 399 -18.01 11.30 -8.95
C PRO A 399 -17.00 12.44 -9.03
N LEU A 400 -17.35 13.64 -8.54
CA LEU A 400 -16.43 14.78 -8.49
C LEU A 400 -15.21 14.48 -7.59
N PHE A 401 -15.44 13.82 -6.46
CA PHE A 401 -14.40 13.45 -5.51
C PHE A 401 -13.48 12.36 -6.09
N THR A 402 -14.03 11.32 -6.71
CA THR A 402 -13.27 10.28 -7.41
C THR A 402 -12.44 10.88 -8.55
N LEU A 403 -12.99 11.82 -9.32
CA LEU A 403 -12.22 12.53 -10.35
C LEU A 403 -11.02 13.30 -9.75
N LEU A 404 -11.17 13.90 -8.57
CA LEU A 404 -10.07 14.55 -7.86
C LEU A 404 -9.06 13.56 -7.28
N GLU A 405 -9.51 12.38 -6.89
CA GLU A 405 -8.64 11.28 -6.46
C GLU A 405 -7.80 10.76 -7.63
N ASP A 406 -8.45 10.47 -8.77
CA ASP A 406 -7.82 9.98 -9.99
C ASP A 406 -6.86 11.02 -10.61
N ALA A 407 -7.18 12.31 -10.48
CA ALA A 407 -6.28 13.41 -10.83
C ALA A 407 -5.07 13.56 -9.88
N GLY A 408 -4.99 12.73 -8.82
CA GLY A 408 -3.90 12.74 -7.85
C GLY A 408 -3.91 13.95 -6.90
N TYR A 409 -5.03 14.68 -6.83
CA TYR A 409 -5.14 15.88 -6.01
C TYR A 409 -5.28 15.57 -4.51
N LEU A 410 -6.11 14.60 -4.15
CA LEU A 410 -6.34 14.24 -2.73
C LEU A 410 -5.07 13.75 -2.00
N PRO A 411 -4.20 12.92 -2.60
CA PRO A 411 -2.91 12.58 -2.00
C PRO A 411 -2.03 13.81 -1.73
N ARG A 412 -2.09 14.82 -2.60
CA ARG A 412 -1.32 16.07 -2.46
C ARG A 412 -1.86 16.95 -1.33
N VAL A 413 -3.19 17.03 -1.21
CA VAL A 413 -3.88 17.69 -0.09
C VAL A 413 -3.51 17.04 1.24
N ALA A 414 -3.58 15.71 1.31
CA ALA A 414 -3.22 14.95 2.51
C ALA A 414 -1.75 15.22 2.91
N TYR A 415 -0.83 15.29 1.95
CA TYR A 415 0.57 15.63 2.21
C TYR A 415 0.75 17.06 2.76
N ASN A 416 0.10 18.05 2.14
CA ASN A 416 0.18 19.44 2.62
C ASN A 416 -0.39 19.60 4.04
N LEU A 417 -1.48 18.89 4.35
CA LEU A 417 -2.13 18.90 5.67
C LEU A 417 -1.41 18.03 6.71
N ASP A 418 -0.54 17.11 6.29
CA ASP A 418 0.18 16.20 7.19
C ASP A 418 1.00 16.96 8.24
N LYS A 419 1.66 18.05 7.85
CA LYS A 419 2.43 18.88 8.81
C LYS A 419 1.55 19.52 9.89
N THR A 420 0.33 19.93 9.54
CA THR A 420 -0.63 20.50 10.50
C THR A 420 -1.28 19.43 11.36
N PHE A 421 -1.62 18.27 10.80
CA PHE A 421 -2.24 17.16 11.51
C PHE A 421 -1.27 16.41 12.42
N LYS A 422 0.03 16.36 12.07
CA LYS A 422 1.10 15.85 12.94
C LYS A 422 1.21 16.59 14.27
N ARG A 423 0.85 17.88 14.32
CA ARG A 423 0.79 18.64 15.59
C ARG A 423 -0.33 18.13 16.52
N CYS A 424 -1.29 17.39 15.98
CA CYS A 424 -2.40 16.79 16.71
C CYS A 424 -2.28 15.26 16.79
N ASN A 425 -1.10 14.68 16.51
CA ASN A 425 -0.89 13.22 16.42
C ASN A 425 -1.83 12.50 15.43
N ALA A 426 -2.22 13.20 14.36
CA ALA A 426 -3.12 12.72 13.33
C ALA A 426 -2.40 12.65 11.97
N CYS A 427 -2.88 11.79 11.07
CA CYS A 427 -2.33 11.68 9.72
C CYS A 427 -3.04 12.65 8.78
N GLY A 428 -2.31 13.28 7.85
CA GLY A 428 -2.91 14.16 6.84
C GLY A 428 -4.02 13.50 6.00
N LYS A 429 -4.02 12.16 5.87
CA LYS A 429 -5.11 11.40 5.23
C LYS A 429 -6.45 11.56 5.97
N GLN A 430 -6.45 11.77 7.28
CA GLN A 430 -7.67 11.93 8.10
C GLN A 430 -8.39 13.26 7.84
N ALA A 431 -7.70 14.25 7.27
CA ALA A 431 -8.31 15.52 6.89
C ALA A 431 -9.37 15.35 5.79
N LEU A 432 -9.17 14.38 4.90
CA LEU A 432 -10.12 14.04 3.82
C LEU A 432 -11.42 13.48 4.39
N THR A 433 -11.30 12.59 5.39
CA THR A 433 -12.44 12.01 6.11
C THR A 433 -13.25 13.08 6.83
N MET A 434 -12.58 14.08 7.45
CA MET A 434 -13.27 15.21 8.08
C MET A 434 -14.06 16.07 7.07
N CYS A 435 -13.51 16.29 5.87
CA CYS A 435 -14.21 17.03 4.81
C CYS A 435 -15.49 16.29 4.37
N MET A 436 -15.44 14.96 4.30
CA MET A 436 -16.61 14.13 3.96
C MET A 436 -17.70 14.22 5.05
N VAL A 437 -17.31 14.16 6.33
CA VAL A 437 -18.23 14.31 7.46
C VAL A 437 -18.89 15.69 7.50
N TYR A 438 -18.17 16.75 7.11
CA TYR A 438 -18.69 18.12 7.08
C TYR A 438 -19.92 18.27 6.16
N ILE A 439 -19.90 17.63 4.98
CA ILE A 439 -21.02 17.64 4.02
C ILE A 439 -22.27 17.05 4.66
N PHE A 440 -22.09 15.93 5.35
CA PHE A 440 -23.17 15.19 6.01
C PHE A 440 -23.82 16.05 7.11
N LEU A 441 -23.01 16.81 7.84
CA LEU A 441 -23.48 17.70 8.90
C LEU A 441 -24.17 18.95 8.36
N TYR A 442 -23.67 19.54 7.26
CA TYR A 442 -24.27 20.74 6.66
C TYR A 442 -25.70 20.47 6.14
N TYR A 443 -25.92 19.35 5.43
CA TYR A 443 -27.25 18.99 4.94
C TYR A 443 -28.23 18.58 6.04
N LYS A 444 -27.72 18.14 7.21
CA LYS A 444 -28.56 17.84 8.36
C LYS A 444 -29.13 19.10 9.02
N ASN A 445 -28.48 20.27 8.90
CA ASN A 445 -28.93 21.54 9.51
C ASN A 445 -28.31 22.80 8.80
N PRO A 446 -28.99 23.43 7.83
CA PRO A 446 -28.47 24.61 7.13
C PRO A 446 -28.42 25.90 7.98
N HIS A 447 -29.21 25.99 9.06
CA HIS A 447 -29.36 27.21 9.88
C HIS A 447 -28.51 27.25 11.16
N LYS A 448 -27.84 26.16 11.55
CA LYS A 448 -26.97 26.12 12.73
C LYS A 448 -25.53 25.99 12.27
N GLY A 449 -24.74 27.05 12.44
CA GLY A 449 -23.30 27.00 12.20
C GLY A 449 -22.64 25.79 12.87
N VAL A 450 -21.71 25.16 12.15
CA VAL A 450 -21.10 23.85 12.42
C VAL A 450 -20.39 23.76 13.79
N LEU A 451 -20.07 24.90 14.40
CA LEU A 451 -19.36 24.97 15.68
C LEU A 451 -20.10 24.25 16.84
N VAL A 452 -21.42 24.09 16.75
CA VAL A 452 -22.21 23.44 17.81
C VAL A 452 -22.07 21.91 17.77
N TYR A 453 -21.83 21.30 16.61
CA TYR A 453 -21.72 19.84 16.48
C TYR A 453 -20.35 19.29 16.89
N LEU A 454 -19.27 20.08 16.71
CA LEU A 454 -17.92 19.73 17.18
C LEU A 454 -17.81 19.65 18.71
N LYS A 455 -18.75 20.25 19.46
CA LYS A 455 -18.76 20.23 20.93
C LYS A 455 -19.24 18.89 21.50
N ASN A 456 -19.98 18.09 20.72
CA ASN A 456 -20.41 16.75 21.13
C ASN A 456 -19.49 15.68 20.53
N ARG A 457 -18.49 15.26 21.32
CA ARG A 457 -17.46 14.24 21.00
C ARG A 457 -17.97 12.88 20.48
N TYR A 458 -19.27 12.62 20.50
CA TYR A 458 -19.82 11.29 20.22
C TYR A 458 -20.20 11.03 18.76
N TYR A 459 -20.38 12.05 17.92
CA TYR A 459 -20.81 11.82 16.52
C TYR A 459 -19.67 11.54 15.53
N VAL A 460 -18.44 11.95 15.86
CA VAL A 460 -17.28 11.76 14.97
C VAL A 460 -16.77 10.32 15.01
N ILE A 461 -17.00 9.59 16.10
CA ILE A 461 -16.47 8.23 16.29
C ILE A 461 -17.30 7.17 15.53
N ILE A 462 -18.57 7.44 15.24
CA ILE A 462 -19.46 6.43 14.63
C ILE A 462 -19.20 6.23 13.12
N TRP A 463 -18.38 7.10 12.51
CA TRP A 463 -18.06 7.06 11.08
C TRP A 463 -16.55 6.94 10.78
N CYS A 464 -15.74 6.60 11.79
CA CYS A 464 -14.33 6.20 11.60
C CYS A 464 -14.22 4.69 11.41
#